data_AF-A0A3B7MNG2-F1
#
_entry.id   AF-A0A3B7MNG2-F1
#
_cell.length_a   1.000
_cell.length_b   1.000
_cell.length_c   1.000
_cell.angle_alpha   90.00
_cell.angle_beta   90.00
_cell.angle_gamma   90.00
#
_symmetry.space_group_name_H-M   'P 1'
#
loop_
_entity.id
_entity.type
_entity.pdbx_description
1 polymer ?
#
loop_
_entity_poly.entity_id
_entity_poly.type
_entity_poly.pdbx_seq_one_letter_code
_entity_poly.pdbx_strand_id
1 'polypeptide(L)'
;MGTLHQQLLVLISTPLYAFIIGAEILLSNVHHTHSYSRRDTIQNFCLSIFSGAVDLLMRGVSFAILAFFFHYSFLTWGHSFFYWLALLLLVDMMHYWLHRLSHSCRLFWAVHVNHHSSTHFNFTVGFRAGVLEPLYRFAFFIPVALCGFQPVDILLVYSCTEIWAILTHTEKIRKLGWLEYVLVTPSHHRVHHASNEKYLDRNMGSIFIFWDRLFGTFQEELPASQYEPIRYGLTTPPQNDSLPVIIFHEWAAIRKDLQHPGITWKQKLLYVLGPPGWRHDGKKTTSTALRGRQQVYRAVHGHLINNPQRIKESKHVAPACFNGAPCYPAAYTIRRMRH
;
A
#
# COMPACT_ATOMS: atom_id res chain seq x y z
N MET A 1 5.44 -26.25 21.11
CA MET A 1 6.47 -25.90 20.11
C MET A 1 6.11 -24.64 19.30
N GLY A 2 4.87 -24.45 18.84
CA GLY A 2 4.50 -23.26 18.03
C GLY A 2 4.72 -21.89 18.68
N THR A 3 4.56 -21.76 20.01
CA THR A 3 4.83 -20.51 20.74
C THR A 3 6.31 -20.14 20.78
N LEU A 4 7.20 -21.14 20.82
CA LEU A 4 8.66 -20.94 20.83
C LEU A 4 9.13 -20.34 19.50
N HIS A 5 8.62 -20.84 18.37
CA HIS A 5 8.98 -20.29 17.05
C HIS A 5 8.55 -18.84 16.89
N GLN A 6 7.36 -18.48 17.37
CA GLN A 6 6.89 -17.10 17.36
C GLN A 6 7.76 -16.20 18.27
N GLN A 7 8.13 -16.67 19.46
CA GLN A 7 9.01 -15.93 20.36
C GLN A 7 10.41 -15.74 19.76
N LEU A 8 10.99 -16.78 19.16
CA LEU A 8 12.27 -16.70 18.48
C LEU A 8 12.23 -15.75 17.29
N LEU A 9 11.16 -15.79 16.50
CA LEU A 9 10.97 -14.87 15.39
C LEU A 9 11.03 -13.42 15.86
N VAL A 10 10.25 -13.07 16.89
CA VAL A 10 10.24 -11.71 17.47
C VAL A 10 11.60 -11.34 18.07
N LEU A 11 12.23 -12.28 18.81
CA LEU A 11 13.51 -12.05 19.47
C LEU A 11 14.65 -11.79 18.48
N ILE A 12 14.61 -12.42 17.31
CA ILE A 12 15.61 -12.26 16.25
C ILE A 12 15.29 -11.05 15.38
N SER A 13 14.03 -10.89 14.95
CA SER A 13 13.65 -9.84 14.00
C SER A 13 13.73 -8.44 14.61
N THR A 14 13.36 -8.28 15.89
CA THR A 14 13.36 -6.97 16.56
C THR A 14 14.73 -6.30 16.61
N PRO A 15 15.80 -6.94 17.13
CA PRO A 15 17.13 -6.33 17.11
C PRO A 15 17.68 -6.15 15.69
N LEU A 16 17.35 -7.05 14.76
CA LEU A 16 17.72 -6.92 13.35
C LEU A 16 17.12 -5.65 12.73
N TYR A 17 15.83 -5.38 12.96
CA TYR A 17 15.21 -4.14 12.48
C TYR A 17 15.78 -2.90 13.14
N ALA A 18 15.98 -2.92 14.45
CA ALA A 18 16.59 -1.79 15.15
C ALA A 18 17.97 -1.45 14.55
N PHE A 19 18.77 -2.48 14.24
CA PHE A 19 20.06 -2.31 13.57
C PHE A 19 19.91 -1.76 12.15
N ILE A 20 19.06 -2.36 11.30
CA ILE A 20 18.88 -1.95 9.90
C ILE A 20 18.34 -0.51 9.81
N ILE A 21 17.35 -0.16 10.64
CA ILE A 21 16.81 1.21 10.72
C ILE A 21 17.89 2.18 11.19
N GLY A 22 18.65 1.82 12.23
CA GLY A 22 19.76 2.64 12.73
C GLY A 22 20.82 2.89 11.66
N ALA A 23 21.17 1.86 10.88
CA ALA A 23 22.09 1.96 9.77
C ALA A 23 21.54 2.86 8.64
N GLU A 24 20.27 2.73 8.26
CA GLU A 24 19.65 3.58 7.24
C GLU A 24 19.57 5.05 7.68
N ILE A 25 19.25 5.32 8.96
CA ILE A 25 19.27 6.66 9.54
C ILE A 25 20.68 7.25 9.48
N LEU A 26 21.71 6.49 9.88
CA LEU A 26 23.10 6.92 9.82
C LEU A 26 23.50 7.26 8.38
N LEU A 27 23.21 6.38 7.42
CA LEU A 27 23.49 6.60 6.00
C LEU A 27 22.72 7.82 5.45
N SER A 28 21.46 8.01 5.86
CA SER A 28 20.67 9.18 5.48
C SER A 28 21.31 10.49 5.97
N ASN A 29 21.88 10.50 7.17
CA ASN A 29 22.55 11.66 7.74
C ASN A 29 23.91 11.91 7.09
N VAL A 30 24.71 10.87 6.87
CA VAL A 30 26.02 10.95 6.21
C VAL A 30 25.89 11.44 4.76
N HIS A 31 24.88 10.98 4.04
CA HIS A 31 24.64 11.37 2.64
C HIS A 31 23.68 12.55 2.47
N HIS A 32 23.24 13.19 3.56
CA HIS A 32 22.32 14.34 3.56
C HIS A 32 21.07 14.13 2.68
N THR A 33 20.52 12.91 2.63
CA THR A 33 19.35 12.61 1.78
C THR A 33 18.02 12.98 2.42
N HIS A 34 18.02 13.34 3.72
CA HIS A 34 16.82 13.73 4.49
C HIS A 34 15.65 12.73 4.35
N SER A 35 15.97 11.42 4.29
CA SER A 35 14.98 10.35 4.08
C SER A 35 14.07 10.14 5.30
N TYR A 36 14.43 10.70 6.45
CA TYR A 36 13.69 10.62 7.71
C TYR A 36 13.28 12.01 8.22
N SER A 37 12.08 12.06 8.79
CA SER A 37 11.62 13.15 9.66
C SER A 37 11.38 12.61 11.06
N ARG A 38 11.84 13.33 12.10
CA ARG A 38 11.60 12.95 13.50
C ARG A 38 10.11 12.81 13.79
N ARG A 39 9.29 13.72 13.25
CA ARG A 39 7.83 13.73 13.44
C ARG A 39 7.17 12.50 12.81
N ASP A 40 7.50 12.22 11.55
CA ASP A 40 6.97 11.06 10.82
C ASP A 40 7.43 9.74 11.48
N THR A 41 8.70 9.66 11.89
CA THR A 41 9.25 8.50 12.59
C THR A 41 8.47 8.21 13.88
N ILE A 42 8.23 9.22 14.71
CA ILE A 42 7.44 9.07 15.95
C ILE A 42 6.01 8.60 15.62
N GLN A 43 5.37 9.20 14.61
CA GLN A 43 4.03 8.81 14.19
C GLN A 43 3.99 7.33 13.73
N ASN A 44 4.97 6.87 12.96
CA ASN A 44 5.05 5.49 12.50
C ASN A 44 5.12 4.51 13.68
N PHE A 45 5.95 4.79 14.69
CA PHE A 45 6.00 3.99 15.91
C PHE A 45 4.72 4.05 16.75
N CYS A 46 4.09 5.22 16.90
CA CYS A 46 2.81 5.32 17.61
C CYS A 46 1.70 4.52 16.91
N LEU A 47 1.62 4.58 15.58
CA LEU A 47 0.67 3.78 14.80
C LEU A 47 0.93 2.29 14.94
N SER A 48 2.21 1.87 14.95
CA SER A 48 2.61 0.49 15.24
C SER A 48 2.14 0.04 16.63
N ILE A 49 2.33 0.87 17.66
CA ILE A 49 1.88 0.56 19.03
C ILE A 49 0.36 0.42 19.08
N PHE A 50 -0.39 1.33 18.46
CA PHE A 50 -1.85 1.24 18.43
C PHE A 50 -2.35 0.01 17.66
N SER A 51 -1.80 -0.25 16.47
CA SER A 51 -2.13 -1.46 15.70
C SER A 51 -1.75 -2.73 16.47
N GLY A 52 -0.59 -2.76 17.12
CA GLY A 52 -0.13 -3.88 17.95
C GLY A 52 -0.99 -4.11 19.18
N ALA A 53 -1.52 -3.06 19.82
CA ALA A 53 -2.48 -3.18 20.90
C ALA A 53 -3.80 -3.81 20.43
N VAL A 54 -4.32 -3.38 19.26
CA VAL A 54 -5.50 -3.99 18.65
C VAL A 54 -5.23 -5.43 18.23
N ASP A 55 -4.06 -5.74 17.66
CA ASP A 55 -3.66 -7.11 17.33
C ASP A 55 -3.61 -8.00 18.57
N LEU A 56 -3.03 -7.53 19.67
CA LEU A 56 -2.95 -8.29 20.91
C LEU A 56 -4.34 -8.67 21.43
N LEU A 57 -5.29 -7.72 21.39
CA LEU A 57 -6.69 -7.97 21.75
C LEU A 57 -7.36 -8.96 20.78
N MET A 58 -7.09 -8.83 19.48
CA MET A 58 -7.68 -9.66 18.43
C MET A 58 -7.00 -11.01 18.23
N ARG A 59 -5.83 -11.25 18.82
CA ARG A 59 -5.05 -12.47 18.60
C ARG A 59 -5.79 -13.71 19.07
N GLY A 60 -6.41 -13.65 20.25
CA GLY A 60 -7.24 -14.74 20.78
C GLY A 60 -8.47 -15.01 19.91
N VAL A 61 -9.15 -13.94 19.47
CA VAL A 61 -10.32 -14.04 18.57
C VAL A 61 -9.93 -14.65 17.23
N SER A 62 -8.84 -14.16 16.63
CA SER A 62 -8.31 -14.65 15.35
C SER A 62 -7.95 -16.12 15.45
N PHE A 63 -7.23 -16.52 16.50
CA PHE A 63 -6.89 -17.92 16.73
C PHE A 63 -8.14 -18.79 16.92
N ALA A 64 -9.10 -18.36 17.73
CA ALA A 64 -10.33 -19.11 17.99
C ALA A 64 -11.16 -19.32 16.70
N ILE A 65 -11.30 -18.28 15.87
CA ILE A 65 -12.02 -18.38 14.60
C ILE A 65 -11.30 -19.31 13.64
N LEU A 66 -9.98 -19.16 13.47
CA LEU A 66 -9.21 -20.03 12.59
C LEU A 66 -9.22 -21.49 13.09
N ALA A 67 -9.15 -21.72 14.40
CA ALA A 67 -9.27 -23.05 15.00
C ALA A 67 -10.66 -23.67 14.77
N PHE A 68 -11.72 -22.86 14.89
CA PHE A 68 -13.08 -23.30 14.59
C PHE A 68 -13.20 -23.77 13.13
N PHE A 69 -12.71 -23.00 12.16
CA PHE A 69 -12.76 -23.40 10.76
C PHE A 69 -11.81 -24.54 10.42
N PHE A 70 -10.65 -24.61 11.07
CA PHE A 70 -9.72 -25.74 10.95
C PHE A 70 -10.35 -27.07 11.40
N HIS A 71 -11.25 -27.07 12.38
CA HIS A 71 -12.00 -28.26 12.79
C HIS A 71 -12.83 -28.86 11.63
N TYR A 72 -13.29 -28.02 10.71
CA TYR A 72 -14.02 -28.41 9.50
C TYR A 72 -13.12 -28.50 8.26
N SER A 73 -11.81 -28.63 8.46
CA SER A 73 -10.89 -28.75 7.33
C SER A 73 -11.13 -30.03 6.52
N PHE A 74 -10.98 -29.92 5.20
CA PHE A 74 -11.23 -31.01 4.27
C PHE A 74 -9.95 -31.65 3.71
N LEU A 75 -8.78 -31.14 4.12
CA LEU A 75 -7.47 -31.70 3.81
C LEU A 75 -6.72 -31.97 5.11
N THR A 76 -5.83 -32.97 5.08
CA THR A 76 -4.91 -33.26 6.18
C THR A 76 -3.49 -33.20 5.66
N TRP A 77 -2.62 -32.54 6.41
CA TRP A 77 -1.22 -32.38 6.05
C TRP A 77 -0.31 -32.91 7.15
N GLY A 78 0.80 -33.52 6.76
CA GLY A 78 1.96 -33.69 7.64
C GLY A 78 2.91 -32.49 7.51
N HIS A 79 3.57 -32.10 8.60
CA HIS A 79 4.58 -31.03 8.65
C HIS A 79 5.85 -31.34 7.84
N SER A 80 5.70 -31.38 6.51
CA SER A 80 6.75 -31.61 5.52
C SER A 80 7.21 -30.30 4.89
N PHE A 81 8.25 -30.36 4.06
CA PHE A 81 8.64 -29.21 3.22
C PHE A 81 7.46 -28.69 2.37
N PHE A 82 6.67 -29.58 1.77
CA PHE A 82 5.53 -29.21 0.94
C PHE A 82 4.40 -28.55 1.74
N TYR A 83 4.22 -28.92 3.01
CA TYR A 83 3.29 -28.22 3.90
C TYR A 83 3.68 -26.75 4.06
N TRP A 84 4.94 -26.48 4.43
CA TRP A 84 5.40 -25.10 4.63
C TRP A 84 5.41 -24.28 3.34
N LEU A 85 5.77 -24.90 2.20
CA LEU A 85 5.73 -24.24 0.91
C LEU A 85 4.29 -23.89 0.49
N ALA A 86 3.36 -24.84 0.60
CA ALA A 86 1.96 -24.60 0.27
C ALA A 86 1.33 -23.54 1.21
N LEU A 87 1.64 -23.61 2.51
CA LEU A 87 1.21 -22.62 3.49
C LEU A 87 1.71 -21.22 3.15
N LEU A 88 3.00 -21.08 2.82
CA LEU A 88 3.61 -19.82 2.41
C LEU A 88 2.89 -19.22 1.20
N LEU A 89 2.68 -20.02 0.15
CA LEU A 89 2.01 -19.57 -1.07
C LEU A 89 0.55 -19.15 -0.80
N LEU A 90 -0.19 -19.92 0.01
CA LEU A 90 -1.58 -19.60 0.33
C LEU A 90 -1.71 -18.37 1.22
N VAL A 91 -0.86 -18.22 2.23
CA VAL A 91 -0.85 -17.04 3.11
C VAL A 91 -0.47 -15.79 2.32
N ASP A 92 0.57 -15.84 1.50
CA ASP A 92 0.97 -14.71 0.64
C ASP A 92 -0.12 -14.35 -0.38
N MET A 93 -0.80 -15.36 -0.96
CA MET A 93 -1.96 -15.14 -1.83
C MET A 93 -3.13 -14.47 -1.09
N MET A 94 -3.49 -14.92 0.11
CA MET A 94 -4.56 -14.31 0.90
C MET A 94 -4.21 -12.89 1.32
N HIS A 95 -2.93 -12.64 1.65
CA HIS A 95 -2.44 -11.30 1.90
C HIS A 95 -2.56 -10.42 0.65
N TYR A 96 -2.17 -10.91 -0.54
CA TYR A 96 -2.33 -10.18 -1.79
C TYR A 96 -3.80 -9.76 -2.02
N TRP A 97 -4.77 -10.64 -1.75
CA TRP A 97 -6.19 -10.32 -1.91
C TRP A 97 -6.71 -9.34 -0.87
N LEU A 98 -6.29 -9.47 0.39
CA LEU A 98 -6.57 -8.47 1.42
C LEU A 98 -6.05 -7.09 0.99
N HIS A 99 -4.79 -7.04 0.54
CA HIS A 99 -4.14 -5.80 0.13
C HIS A 99 -4.80 -5.18 -1.11
N ARG A 100 -5.11 -6.00 -2.11
CA ARG A 100 -5.86 -5.56 -3.29
C ARG A 100 -7.26 -5.05 -2.94
N LEU A 101 -7.94 -5.67 -1.98
CA LEU A 101 -9.24 -5.17 -1.51
C LEU A 101 -9.09 -3.82 -0.81
N SER A 102 -8.03 -3.65 -0.02
CA SER A 102 -7.67 -2.37 0.61
C SER A 102 -7.46 -1.22 -0.39
N HIS A 103 -7.08 -1.51 -1.63
CA HIS A 103 -6.96 -0.52 -2.69
C HIS A 103 -8.21 -0.37 -3.58
N SER A 104 -9.10 -1.36 -3.61
CA SER A 104 -10.25 -1.40 -4.52
C SER A 104 -11.60 -1.16 -3.84
N CYS A 105 -11.65 -1.19 -2.51
CA CYS A 105 -12.85 -0.95 -1.72
C CYS A 105 -12.58 0.12 -0.65
N ARG A 106 -13.37 1.20 -0.66
CA ARG A 106 -13.12 2.38 0.17
C ARG A 106 -13.18 2.10 1.68
N LEU A 107 -14.00 1.15 2.11
CA LEU A 107 -14.08 0.72 3.51
C LEU A 107 -12.73 0.19 4.01
N PHE A 108 -12.07 -0.65 3.21
CA PHE A 108 -10.76 -1.21 3.54
C PHE A 108 -9.64 -0.18 3.34
N TRP A 109 -9.76 0.66 2.31
CA TRP A 109 -8.89 1.83 2.13
C TRP A 109 -8.91 2.77 3.34
N ALA A 110 -10.07 2.99 3.98
CA ALA A 110 -10.15 3.86 5.16
C ALA A 110 -9.32 3.36 6.35
N VAL A 111 -8.93 2.09 6.36
CA VAL A 111 -7.97 1.52 7.32
C VAL A 111 -6.55 1.59 6.78
N HIS A 112 -6.38 1.22 5.52
CA HIS A 112 -5.08 1.06 4.88
C HIS A 112 -4.41 2.39 4.50
N VAL A 113 -5.19 3.45 4.31
CA VAL A 113 -4.72 4.82 4.00
C VAL A 113 -3.72 5.34 5.04
N ASN A 114 -3.80 4.86 6.28
CA ASN A 114 -2.80 5.13 7.31
C ASN A 114 -1.40 4.82 6.80
N HIS A 115 -1.21 3.66 6.18
CA HIS A 115 0.07 3.17 5.66
C HIS A 115 0.64 4.08 4.56
N HIS A 116 -0.19 4.50 3.60
CA HIS A 116 0.23 5.33 2.47
C HIS A 116 0.36 6.82 2.79
N SER A 117 -0.05 7.27 3.97
CA SER A 117 -0.12 8.70 4.27
C SER A 117 1.22 9.38 4.57
N SER A 118 2.31 8.62 4.76
CA SER A 118 3.64 9.21 4.91
C SER A 118 4.15 9.78 3.59
N THR A 119 4.74 10.98 3.63
CA THR A 119 5.43 11.59 2.49
C THR A 119 6.91 11.18 2.41
N HIS A 120 7.39 10.38 3.36
CA HIS A 120 8.71 9.76 3.36
C HIS A 120 8.60 8.28 2.97
N PHE A 121 9.71 7.68 2.54
CA PHE A 121 9.78 6.24 2.28
C PHE A 121 11.10 5.67 2.80
N ASN A 122 11.03 4.99 3.94
CA ASN A 122 12.17 4.45 4.68
C ASN A 122 11.67 3.31 5.59
N PHE A 123 12.57 2.58 6.27
CA PHE A 123 12.17 1.37 7.00
C PHE A 123 11.14 1.62 8.11
N THR A 124 11.04 2.85 8.66
CA THR A 124 10.03 3.15 9.68
C THR A 124 8.62 3.20 9.10
N VAL A 125 8.46 3.50 7.81
CA VAL A 125 7.16 3.47 7.11
C VAL A 125 6.59 2.05 7.10
N GLY A 126 7.43 1.01 7.10
CA GLY A 126 6.99 -0.37 7.26
C GLY A 126 6.25 -0.64 8.57
N PHE A 127 6.48 0.16 9.62
CA PHE A 127 5.77 0.07 10.89
C PHE A 127 4.47 0.90 10.92
N ARG A 128 4.20 1.67 9.86
CA ARG A 128 3.00 2.50 9.72
C ARG A 128 1.81 1.63 9.34
N ALA A 129 1.37 0.77 10.25
CA ALA A 129 0.30 -0.19 10.00
C ALA A 129 -1.11 0.45 10.03
N GLY A 130 -2.06 -0.18 9.35
CA GLY A 130 -3.47 0.09 9.52
C GLY A 130 -3.91 -0.26 10.95
N VAL A 131 -4.29 0.73 11.75
CA VAL A 131 -4.59 0.55 13.18
C VAL A 131 -5.77 -0.40 13.41
N LEU A 132 -6.75 -0.38 12.51
CA LEU A 132 -7.98 -1.16 12.62
C LEU A 132 -7.94 -2.46 11.79
N GLU A 133 -6.86 -2.74 11.07
CA GLU A 133 -6.75 -3.92 10.22
C GLU A 133 -6.87 -5.26 10.97
N PRO A 134 -6.31 -5.40 12.19
CA PRO A 134 -6.44 -6.64 12.96
C PRO A 134 -7.89 -7.02 13.30
N LEU A 135 -8.85 -6.07 13.23
CA LEU A 135 -10.26 -6.34 13.52
C LEU A 135 -10.92 -7.27 12.50
N TYR A 136 -10.37 -7.43 11.30
CA TYR A 136 -11.00 -8.20 10.22
C TYR A 136 -10.05 -9.06 9.40
N ARG A 137 -8.73 -8.81 9.40
CA ARG A 137 -7.79 -9.52 8.52
C ARG A 137 -7.81 -11.05 8.67
N PHE A 138 -8.12 -11.56 9.87
CA PHE A 138 -8.21 -13.00 10.11
C PHE A 138 -9.22 -13.69 9.19
N ALA A 139 -10.26 -12.97 8.74
CA ALA A 139 -11.29 -13.52 7.86
C ALA A 139 -10.72 -13.97 6.50
N PHE A 140 -9.66 -13.32 6.02
CA PHE A 140 -8.98 -13.68 4.78
C PHE A 140 -8.19 -14.99 4.89
N PHE A 141 -7.84 -15.41 6.11
CA PHE A 141 -7.08 -16.64 6.33
C PHE A 141 -7.97 -17.85 6.68
N ILE A 142 -9.30 -17.65 6.78
CA ILE A 142 -10.27 -18.73 6.97
C ILE A 142 -10.16 -19.82 5.89
N PRO A 143 -10.05 -19.50 4.57
CA PRO A 143 -9.86 -20.51 3.54
C PRO A 143 -8.60 -21.35 3.76
N VAL A 144 -7.51 -20.76 4.28
CA VAL A 144 -6.25 -21.49 4.56
C VAL A 144 -6.45 -22.48 5.71
N ALA A 145 -7.19 -22.10 6.75
CA ALA A 145 -7.55 -23.02 7.84
C ALA A 145 -8.44 -24.17 7.35
N LEU A 146 -9.44 -23.89 6.50
CA LEU A 146 -10.29 -24.91 5.88
C LEU A 146 -9.52 -25.87 4.96
N CYS A 147 -8.44 -25.39 4.33
CA CYS A 147 -7.49 -26.21 3.60
C CYS A 147 -6.58 -27.07 4.50
N GLY A 148 -6.82 -27.16 5.81
CA GLY A 148 -6.11 -28.08 6.70
C GLY A 148 -4.78 -27.58 7.25
N PHE A 149 -4.51 -26.28 7.21
CA PHE A 149 -3.32 -25.69 7.82
C PHE A 149 -3.58 -25.26 9.26
N GLN A 150 -2.64 -25.55 10.14
CA GLN A 150 -2.77 -25.26 11.57
C GLN A 150 -2.83 -23.74 11.81
N PRO A 151 -3.79 -23.25 12.62
CA PRO A 151 -3.91 -21.81 12.92
C PRO A 151 -2.63 -21.15 13.42
N VAL A 152 -1.86 -21.83 14.27
CA VAL A 152 -0.59 -21.30 14.79
C VAL A 152 0.46 -21.12 13.69
N ASP A 153 0.48 -22.01 12.69
CA ASP A 153 1.40 -21.96 11.56
C ASP A 153 0.98 -20.87 10.58
N ILE A 154 -0.33 -20.68 10.35
CA ILE A 154 -0.87 -19.56 9.58
C ILE A 154 -0.41 -18.23 10.17
N LEU A 155 -0.57 -18.05 11.49
CA LEU A 155 -0.13 -16.83 12.18
C LEU A 155 1.39 -16.63 12.11
N LEU A 156 2.16 -17.71 12.19
CA LEU A 156 3.62 -17.67 12.06
C LEU A 156 4.05 -17.21 10.65
N VAL A 157 3.51 -17.84 9.61
CA VAL A 157 3.84 -17.50 8.21
C VAL A 157 3.34 -16.11 7.83
N TYR A 158 2.18 -15.70 8.35
CA TYR A 158 1.72 -14.30 8.24
C TYR A 158 2.74 -13.34 8.86
N SER A 159 3.24 -13.63 10.07
CA SER A 159 4.27 -12.80 10.71
C SER A 159 5.55 -12.73 9.86
N CYS A 160 5.98 -13.83 9.24
CA CYS A 160 7.11 -13.83 8.32
C CYS A 160 6.86 -12.96 7.07
N THR A 161 5.61 -12.94 6.57
CA THR A 161 5.20 -12.12 5.43
C THR A 161 5.27 -10.64 5.76
N GLU A 162 4.77 -10.23 6.94
CA GLU A 162 4.89 -8.85 7.44
C GLU A 162 6.36 -8.43 7.61
N ILE A 163 7.19 -9.35 8.13
CA ILE A 163 8.63 -9.13 8.30
C ILE A 163 9.29 -8.82 6.95
N TRP A 164 8.99 -9.63 5.93
CA TRP A 164 9.48 -9.39 4.58
C TRP A 164 8.98 -8.04 4.05
N ALA A 165 7.69 -7.72 4.20
CA ALA A 165 7.11 -6.47 3.76
C ALA A 165 7.78 -5.24 4.42
N ILE A 166 8.14 -5.29 5.70
CA ILE A 166 8.88 -4.20 6.37
C ILE A 166 10.22 -3.94 5.66
N LEU A 167 10.94 -5.00 5.28
CA LEU A 167 12.25 -4.90 4.63
C LEU A 167 12.19 -4.34 3.20
N THR A 168 11.01 -4.23 2.58
CA THR A 168 10.88 -3.60 1.26
C THR A 168 10.77 -2.07 1.34
N HIS A 169 10.60 -1.49 2.53
CA HIS A 169 10.41 -0.05 2.71
C HIS A 169 11.74 0.71 2.75
N THR A 170 12.38 0.91 1.61
CA THR A 170 13.60 1.73 1.53
C THR A 170 13.79 2.33 0.14
N GLU A 171 14.39 3.51 0.08
CA GLU A 171 14.89 4.11 -1.17
C GLU A 171 16.35 3.73 -1.47
N LYS A 172 17.07 3.16 -0.50
CA LYS A 172 18.51 2.90 -0.61
C LYS A 172 18.82 1.70 -1.49
N ILE A 173 17.98 0.67 -1.43
CA ILE A 173 18.09 -0.50 -2.29
C ILE A 173 17.30 -0.22 -3.57
N ARG A 174 18.00 -0.10 -4.71
CA ARG A 174 17.36 0.21 -6.00
C ARG A 174 16.70 -1.02 -6.63
N LYS A 175 17.22 -1.51 -7.76
CA LYS A 175 16.75 -2.72 -8.44
C LYS A 175 17.63 -3.91 -8.05
N LEU A 176 16.99 -5.07 -7.87
CA LEU A 176 17.66 -6.32 -7.48
C LEU A 176 17.79 -7.33 -8.64
N GLY A 177 17.57 -6.87 -9.89
CA GLY A 177 17.78 -7.69 -11.09
C GLY A 177 16.81 -8.87 -11.15
N TRP A 178 17.34 -10.09 -11.28
CA TRP A 178 16.53 -11.29 -11.49
C TRP A 178 15.58 -11.61 -10.31
N LEU A 179 15.90 -11.15 -9.09
CA LEU A 179 15.03 -11.32 -7.93
C LEU A 179 13.67 -10.63 -8.13
N GLU A 180 13.61 -9.57 -8.95
CA GLU A 180 12.38 -8.79 -9.23
C GLU A 180 11.37 -9.53 -10.11
N TYR A 181 11.71 -10.72 -10.60
CA TYR A 181 10.76 -11.57 -11.31
C TYR A 181 10.00 -12.51 -10.36
N VAL A 182 10.54 -12.75 -9.16
CA VAL A 182 9.99 -13.70 -8.19
C VAL A 182 9.52 -12.99 -6.93
N LEU A 183 10.36 -12.12 -6.37
CA LEU A 183 10.13 -11.46 -5.10
C LEU A 183 9.66 -10.02 -5.28
N VAL A 184 8.85 -9.56 -4.34
CA VAL A 184 8.61 -8.15 -4.12
C VAL A 184 9.88 -7.55 -3.54
N THR A 185 10.32 -6.44 -4.12
CA THR A 185 11.58 -5.77 -3.77
C THR A 185 11.27 -4.32 -3.41
N PRO A 186 12.23 -3.58 -2.85
CA PRO A 186 12.04 -2.16 -2.59
C PRO A 186 11.62 -1.33 -3.82
N SER A 187 12.06 -1.70 -5.02
CA SER A 187 11.60 -1.11 -6.29
C SER A 187 10.10 -1.28 -6.52
N HIS A 188 9.59 -2.50 -6.32
CA HIS A 188 8.16 -2.76 -6.42
C HIS A 188 7.35 -2.00 -5.38
N HIS A 189 7.86 -1.95 -4.14
CA HIS A 189 7.17 -1.33 -3.03
C HIS A 189 7.19 0.21 -3.10
N ARG A 190 8.24 0.82 -3.67
CA ARG A 190 8.25 2.26 -4.01
C ARG A 190 7.13 2.62 -4.98
N VAL A 191 6.94 1.81 -6.02
CA VAL A 191 5.83 2.00 -6.97
C VAL A 191 4.49 1.88 -6.25
N HIS A 192 4.34 0.88 -5.39
CA HIS A 192 3.13 0.67 -4.62
C HIS A 192 2.77 1.89 -3.73
N HIS A 193 3.76 2.46 -3.04
CA HIS A 193 3.57 3.65 -2.20
C HIS A 193 3.48 4.98 -2.96
N ALA A 194 3.68 4.97 -4.27
CA ALA A 194 3.70 6.19 -5.06
C ALA A 194 2.29 6.73 -5.31
N SER A 195 2.15 8.05 -5.15
CA SER A 195 0.96 8.83 -5.49
C SER A 195 0.95 9.30 -6.95
N ASN A 196 1.96 8.92 -7.73
CA ASN A 196 2.02 9.22 -9.16
C ASN A 196 0.92 8.45 -9.91
N GLU A 197 0.22 9.11 -10.84
CA GLU A 197 -0.96 8.53 -11.48
C GLU A 197 -0.71 7.15 -12.09
N LYS A 198 0.42 6.93 -12.78
CA LYS A 198 0.77 5.63 -13.38
C LYS A 198 0.92 4.49 -12.35
N TYR A 199 1.32 4.82 -11.14
CA TYR A 199 1.72 3.89 -10.08
C TYR A 199 0.60 3.60 -9.08
N LEU A 200 -0.47 4.40 -9.07
CA LEU A 200 -1.63 4.16 -8.20
C LEU A 200 -2.16 2.72 -8.35
N ASP A 201 -2.51 2.09 -7.24
CA ASP A 201 -3.03 0.72 -7.12
C ASP A 201 -2.25 -0.34 -7.92
N ARG A 202 -0.92 -0.32 -7.79
CA ARG A 202 -0.01 -1.32 -8.36
C ARG A 202 0.81 -2.03 -7.30
N ASN A 203 1.31 -3.22 -7.65
CA ASN A 203 2.24 -4.02 -6.84
C ASN A 203 1.75 -4.31 -5.40
N MET A 204 0.69 -5.12 -5.28
CA MET A 204 0.05 -5.47 -4.00
C MET A 204 0.62 -6.74 -3.33
N GLY A 205 1.54 -7.44 -3.98
CA GLY A 205 2.19 -8.62 -3.40
C GLY A 205 3.01 -8.27 -2.16
N SER A 206 3.19 -9.23 -1.27
CA SER A 206 4.03 -9.08 -0.07
C SER A 206 5.38 -9.74 -0.26
N ILE A 207 5.42 -11.07 -0.40
CA ILE A 207 6.66 -11.81 -0.67
C ILE A 207 6.85 -11.97 -2.17
N PHE A 208 5.82 -12.42 -2.88
CA PHE A 208 5.95 -12.80 -4.28
C PHE A 208 5.27 -11.81 -5.23
N ILE A 209 6.03 -11.32 -6.22
CA ILE A 209 5.54 -10.36 -7.22
C ILE A 209 4.72 -11.03 -8.33
N PHE A 210 4.80 -12.35 -8.45
CA PHE A 210 4.10 -13.05 -9.52
C PHE A 210 2.57 -12.95 -9.39
N TRP A 211 2.02 -12.72 -8.19
CA TRP A 211 0.59 -12.44 -8.02
C TRP A 211 0.16 -11.18 -8.77
N ASP A 212 0.96 -10.12 -8.70
CA ASP A 212 0.70 -8.90 -9.44
C ASP A 212 0.75 -9.08 -10.95
N ARG A 213 1.65 -9.95 -11.42
CA ARG A 213 1.75 -10.30 -12.85
C ARG A 213 0.55 -11.13 -13.29
N LEU A 214 0.16 -12.12 -12.50
CA LEU A 214 -0.97 -13.01 -12.77
C LEU A 214 -2.30 -12.24 -12.81
N PHE A 215 -2.47 -11.27 -11.90
CA PHE A 215 -3.73 -10.55 -11.73
C PHE A 215 -3.74 -9.13 -12.33
N GLY A 216 -2.70 -8.76 -13.09
CA GLY A 216 -2.65 -7.52 -13.86
C GLY A 216 -2.46 -6.24 -13.04
N THR A 217 -1.89 -6.35 -11.84
CA THR A 217 -1.55 -5.20 -10.96
C THR A 217 -0.07 -4.85 -10.98
N PHE A 218 0.76 -5.58 -11.73
CA PHE A 218 2.19 -5.29 -11.84
C PHE A 218 2.47 -3.97 -12.58
N GLN A 219 3.41 -3.18 -12.04
CA GLN A 219 3.98 -2.01 -12.68
C GLN A 219 5.45 -1.86 -12.26
N GLU A 220 6.35 -1.85 -13.24
CA GLU A 220 7.77 -1.63 -12.99
C GLU A 220 8.04 -0.18 -12.55
N GLU A 221 9.03 0.00 -11.66
CA GLU A 221 9.61 1.30 -11.36
C GLU A 221 10.40 1.83 -12.57
N LEU A 222 9.93 2.95 -13.14
CA LEU A 222 10.59 3.63 -14.23
C LEU A 222 11.54 4.71 -13.70
N PRO A 223 12.71 4.88 -14.34
CA PRO A 223 13.60 5.98 -14.00
C PRO A 223 12.91 7.33 -14.27
N ALA A 224 13.30 8.35 -13.50
CA ALA A 224 12.71 9.68 -13.60
C ALA A 224 12.79 10.29 -15.01
N SER A 225 13.81 9.90 -15.79
CA SER A 225 13.98 10.29 -17.20
C SER A 225 12.89 9.76 -18.13
N GLN A 226 12.23 8.65 -17.79
CA GLN A 226 11.18 8.04 -18.61
C GLN A 226 9.76 8.38 -18.14
N TYR A 227 9.59 8.73 -16.86
CA TYR A 227 8.28 9.01 -16.28
C TYR A 227 8.23 10.33 -15.53
N GLU A 228 8.47 10.30 -14.23
CA GLU A 228 8.62 11.44 -13.31
C GLU A 228 9.24 10.89 -12.02
N PRO A 229 9.90 11.72 -11.20
CA PRO A 229 10.32 11.32 -9.86
C PRO A 229 9.12 10.80 -9.04
N ILE A 230 9.36 9.76 -8.24
CA ILE A 230 8.35 9.21 -7.35
C ILE A 230 7.94 10.25 -6.31
N ARG A 231 6.63 10.32 -6.04
CA ARG A 231 6.04 11.14 -4.98
C ARG A 231 5.28 10.24 -4.02
N TYR A 232 5.63 10.27 -2.74
CA TYR A 232 4.90 9.54 -1.70
C TYR A 232 3.83 10.40 -1.03
N GLY A 233 3.02 9.77 -0.18
CA GLY A 233 1.86 10.37 0.47
C GLY A 233 0.56 10.13 -0.30
N LEU A 234 -0.50 10.80 0.13
CA LEU A 234 -1.81 10.67 -0.51
C LEU A 234 -1.98 11.67 -1.65
N THR A 235 -2.72 11.28 -2.70
CA THR A 235 -3.14 12.19 -3.78
C THR A 235 -4.02 13.34 -3.27
N THR A 236 -4.75 13.12 -2.18
CA THR A 236 -5.49 14.13 -1.45
C THR A 236 -5.06 14.09 0.02
N PRO A 237 -4.05 14.88 0.42
CA PRO A 237 -3.53 14.83 1.78
C PRO A 237 -4.55 15.37 2.81
N PRO A 238 -4.53 14.86 4.05
CA PRO A 238 -5.35 15.39 5.13
C PRO A 238 -4.91 16.81 5.51
N GLN A 239 -5.77 17.53 6.25
CA GLN A 239 -5.50 18.90 6.67
C GLN A 239 -4.26 19.05 7.56
N ASN A 240 -3.96 18.01 8.36
CA ASN A 240 -2.77 17.89 9.17
C ASN A 240 -2.45 16.40 9.38
N ASP A 241 -1.30 16.14 9.99
CA ASP A 241 -0.73 14.82 10.25
C ASP A 241 -0.82 14.41 11.74
N SER A 242 -1.76 14.95 12.52
CA SER A 242 -1.99 14.44 13.88
C SER A 242 -2.48 13.00 13.85
N LEU A 243 -2.15 12.18 14.86
CA LEU A 243 -2.51 10.75 14.89
C LEU A 243 -4.01 10.49 14.73
N PRO A 244 -4.93 11.21 15.40
CA PRO A 244 -6.37 11.01 15.18
C PRO A 244 -6.79 11.33 13.74
N VAL A 245 -6.20 12.35 13.12
CA VAL A 245 -6.50 12.71 11.74
C VAL A 245 -5.96 11.64 10.79
N ILE A 246 -4.73 11.17 10.96
CA ILE A 246 -4.17 10.08 10.16
C ILE A 246 -5.11 8.86 10.20
N ILE A 247 -5.54 8.45 11.41
CA ILE A 247 -6.37 7.25 11.59
C ILE A 247 -7.81 7.44 11.08
N PHE A 248 -8.41 8.61 11.26
CA PHE A 248 -9.86 8.80 11.08
C PHE A 248 -10.28 9.73 9.93
N HIS A 249 -9.35 10.38 9.20
CA HIS A 249 -9.72 11.33 8.15
C HIS A 249 -10.57 10.71 7.04
N GLU A 250 -10.24 9.51 6.56
CA GLU A 250 -11.01 8.86 5.48
C GLU A 250 -12.39 8.40 5.98
N TRP A 251 -12.50 7.98 7.24
CA TRP A 251 -13.78 7.69 7.88
C TRP A 251 -14.68 8.93 7.97
N ALA A 252 -14.11 10.08 8.35
CA ALA A 252 -14.80 11.36 8.34
C ALA A 252 -15.22 11.77 6.90
N ALA A 253 -14.38 11.50 5.90
CA ALA A 253 -14.70 11.75 4.50
C ALA A 253 -15.87 10.87 4.02
N ILE A 254 -15.87 9.58 4.35
CA ILE A 254 -16.99 8.66 4.07
C ILE A 254 -18.27 9.19 4.72
N ARG A 255 -18.23 9.54 6.01
CA ARG A 255 -19.40 10.07 6.72
C ARG A 255 -19.96 11.33 6.04
N LYS A 256 -19.09 12.26 5.64
CA LYS A 256 -19.48 13.49 4.94
C LYS A 256 -20.14 13.19 3.59
N ASP A 257 -19.56 12.26 2.83
CA ASP A 257 -20.10 11.86 1.53
C ASP A 257 -21.48 11.18 1.66
N LEU A 258 -21.69 10.37 2.71
CA LEU A 258 -22.97 9.73 3.02
C LEU A 258 -24.08 10.70 3.44
N GLN A 259 -23.71 11.91 3.88
CA GLN A 259 -24.64 12.98 4.27
C GLN A 259 -25.00 13.91 3.11
N HIS A 260 -24.47 13.67 1.91
CA HIS A 260 -24.79 14.50 0.75
C HIS A 260 -26.29 14.44 0.43
N PRO A 261 -27.00 15.58 0.29
CA PRO A 261 -28.43 15.57 -0.01
C PRO A 261 -28.68 14.96 -1.40
N GLY A 262 -29.82 14.28 -1.55
CA GLY A 262 -30.27 13.74 -2.84
C GLY A 262 -29.57 12.46 -3.33
N ILE A 263 -28.72 11.83 -2.53
CA ILE A 263 -28.09 10.55 -2.91
C ILE A 263 -28.98 9.35 -2.59
N THR A 264 -29.04 8.40 -3.52
CA THR A 264 -29.78 7.15 -3.40
C THR A 264 -29.07 6.16 -2.46
N TRP A 265 -29.79 5.14 -1.97
CA TRP A 265 -29.20 4.05 -1.18
C TRP A 265 -28.09 3.28 -1.93
N LYS A 266 -28.23 3.09 -3.24
CA LYS A 266 -27.18 2.47 -4.08
C LYS A 266 -25.91 3.33 -4.10
N GLN A 267 -26.05 4.65 -4.21
CA GLN A 267 -24.91 5.57 -4.18
C GLN A 267 -24.25 5.61 -2.79
N LYS A 268 -25.04 5.54 -1.71
CA LYS A 268 -24.49 5.37 -0.34
C LYS A 268 -23.65 4.12 -0.21
N LEU A 269 -24.13 2.99 -0.75
CA LEU A 269 -23.37 1.75 -0.74
C LEU A 269 -22.05 1.89 -1.53
N LEU A 270 -22.09 2.50 -2.71
CA LEU A 270 -20.88 2.76 -3.52
C LEU A 270 -19.90 3.73 -2.86
N TYR A 271 -20.38 4.65 -2.03
CA TYR A 271 -19.50 5.51 -1.23
C TYR A 271 -18.71 4.77 -0.16
N VAL A 272 -19.13 3.56 0.23
CA VAL A 272 -18.47 2.73 1.25
C VAL A 272 -17.74 1.56 0.61
N LEU A 273 -18.39 0.84 -0.31
CA LEU A 273 -17.87 -0.40 -0.90
C LEU A 273 -17.29 -0.22 -2.31
N GLY A 274 -17.52 0.93 -2.93
CA GLY A 274 -16.93 1.25 -4.22
C GLY A 274 -15.44 1.60 -4.13
N PRO A 275 -14.80 1.82 -5.29
CA PRO A 275 -13.38 2.16 -5.32
C PRO A 275 -13.11 3.53 -4.69
N PRO A 276 -11.94 3.71 -4.02
CA PRO A 276 -11.50 5.01 -3.55
C PRO A 276 -11.55 6.06 -4.67
N GLY A 277 -12.02 7.26 -4.35
CA GLY A 277 -12.21 8.33 -5.32
C GLY A 277 -13.50 8.24 -6.16
N TRP A 278 -14.35 7.23 -5.99
CA TRP A 278 -15.67 7.21 -6.62
C TRP A 278 -16.58 8.32 -6.06
N ARG A 279 -17.38 8.95 -6.94
CA ARG A 279 -18.39 9.94 -6.55
C ARG A 279 -19.57 9.93 -7.52
N HIS A 280 -20.78 10.13 -7.00
CA HIS A 280 -22.02 10.02 -7.76
C HIS A 280 -22.19 11.04 -8.90
N ASP A 281 -21.49 12.18 -8.84
CA ASP A 281 -21.52 13.25 -9.85
C ASP A 281 -20.31 13.22 -10.81
N GLY A 282 -19.45 12.20 -10.70
CA GLY A 282 -18.27 12.02 -11.54
C GLY A 282 -17.14 13.02 -11.32
N LYS A 283 -17.21 13.95 -10.35
CA LYS A 283 -16.16 14.98 -10.17
C LYS A 283 -14.89 14.45 -9.50
N LYS A 284 -14.97 13.41 -8.66
CA LYS A 284 -13.76 12.69 -8.20
C LYS A 284 -13.45 11.54 -9.14
N THR A 285 -12.16 11.27 -9.31
CA THR A 285 -11.64 10.30 -10.26
C THR A 285 -11.01 9.15 -9.49
N THR A 286 -11.40 7.92 -9.82
CA THR A 286 -10.75 6.71 -9.29
C THR A 286 -9.34 6.57 -9.85
N SER A 287 -8.47 5.84 -9.18
CA SER A 287 -7.11 5.59 -9.67
C SER A 287 -7.08 4.98 -11.08
N THR A 288 -8.02 4.11 -11.42
CA THR A 288 -8.15 3.54 -12.78
C THR A 288 -8.41 4.63 -13.82
N ALA A 289 -9.30 5.58 -13.52
CA ALA A 289 -9.60 6.67 -14.42
C ALA A 289 -8.43 7.69 -14.51
N LEU A 290 -7.70 7.92 -13.41
CA LEU A 290 -6.46 8.72 -13.42
C LEU A 290 -5.39 8.08 -14.30
N ARG A 291 -5.13 6.77 -14.14
CA ARG A 291 -4.20 6.00 -14.98
C ARG A 291 -4.58 6.07 -16.46
N GLY A 292 -5.86 5.85 -16.78
CA GLY A 292 -6.36 5.91 -18.16
C GLY A 292 -6.18 7.29 -18.79
N ARG A 293 -6.49 8.36 -18.05
CA ARG A 293 -6.27 9.74 -18.50
C ARG A 293 -4.79 10.00 -18.80
N GLN A 294 -3.89 9.57 -17.92
CA GLN A 294 -2.44 9.76 -18.10
C GLN A 294 -1.88 9.01 -19.31
N GLN A 295 -2.36 7.79 -19.54
CA GLN A 295 -1.97 7.00 -20.71
C GLN A 295 -2.37 7.70 -22.01
N VAL A 296 -3.60 8.21 -22.11
CA VAL A 296 -4.08 8.97 -23.26
C VAL A 296 -3.29 10.27 -23.43
N TYR A 297 -3.09 11.03 -22.35
CA TYR A 297 -2.34 12.29 -22.40
C TYR A 297 -0.93 12.07 -22.98
N ARG A 298 -0.22 11.04 -22.52
CA ARG A 298 1.12 10.69 -23.03
C ARG A 298 1.11 10.16 -24.46
N ALA A 299 0.10 9.40 -24.86
CA ALA A 299 -0.04 8.95 -26.24
C ALA A 299 -0.18 10.14 -27.21
N VAL A 300 -0.97 11.15 -26.83
CA VAL A 300 -1.22 12.33 -27.66
C VAL A 300 -0.06 13.34 -27.60
N HIS A 301 0.49 13.63 -26.42
CA HIS A 301 1.43 14.73 -26.20
C HIS A 301 2.87 14.29 -25.91
N GLY A 302 3.18 12.99 -25.90
CA GLY A 302 4.50 12.46 -25.54
C GLY A 302 5.63 13.02 -26.42
N HIS A 303 5.32 13.37 -27.67
CA HIS A 303 6.26 14.00 -28.60
C HIS A 303 6.67 15.43 -28.19
N LEU A 304 5.86 16.13 -27.39
CA LEU A 304 6.19 17.46 -26.83
C LEU A 304 7.01 17.35 -25.55
N ILE A 305 6.81 16.29 -24.77
CA ILE A 305 7.55 16.03 -23.52
C ILE A 305 9.02 15.67 -23.81
N ASN A 306 9.28 15.00 -24.94
CA ASN A 306 10.61 14.58 -25.37
C ASN A 306 11.41 15.66 -26.13
N ASN A 307 10.84 16.84 -26.39
CA ASN A 307 11.54 17.94 -27.07
C ASN A 307 11.27 19.30 -26.40
N PRO A 308 12.12 19.74 -25.45
CA PRO A 308 11.91 20.97 -24.70
C PRO A 308 11.97 22.25 -25.54
N GLN A 309 12.42 22.21 -26.79
CA GLN A 309 12.41 23.38 -27.68
C GLN A 309 11.03 23.71 -28.24
N ARG A 310 10.12 22.73 -28.38
CA ARG A 310 8.74 22.98 -28.88
C ARG A 310 7.79 23.56 -27.84
N ILE A 311 8.12 23.45 -26.55
CA ILE A 311 7.29 23.98 -25.45
C ILE A 311 7.25 25.53 -25.49
N LYS A 312 8.24 26.18 -26.10
CA LYS A 312 8.26 27.65 -26.26
C LYS A 312 7.29 28.17 -27.31
N GLU A 313 6.88 27.35 -28.27
CA GLU A 313 5.98 27.75 -29.37
C GLU A 313 4.50 27.50 -29.05
N SER A 314 4.21 26.61 -28.10
CA SER A 314 2.84 26.22 -27.75
C SER A 314 2.24 27.09 -26.62
N LYS A 315 2.22 28.41 -26.78
CA LYS A 315 1.53 29.31 -25.82
C LYS A 315 0.00 29.21 -25.84
N HIS A 316 -0.56 28.43 -26.77
CA HIS A 316 -2.00 28.28 -26.98
C HIS A 316 -2.45 26.81 -27.16
N VAL A 317 -2.02 25.89 -26.28
CA VAL A 317 -2.71 24.60 -26.18
C VAL A 317 -3.83 24.78 -25.17
N ALA A 318 -5.06 24.96 -25.68
CA ALA A 318 -6.24 24.96 -24.85
C ALA A 318 -6.33 23.63 -24.07
N PRO A 319 -6.76 23.65 -22.79
CA PRO A 319 -7.01 22.41 -22.07
C PRO A 319 -8.07 21.61 -22.83
N ALA A 320 -7.75 20.37 -23.20
CA ALA A 320 -8.72 19.45 -23.78
C ALA A 320 -9.79 19.12 -22.72
N CYS A 321 -10.87 19.89 -22.72
CA CYS A 321 -12.02 19.63 -21.88
C CYS A 321 -12.85 18.53 -22.55
N PHE A 322 -12.88 17.33 -21.95
CA PHE A 322 -13.78 16.25 -22.35
C PHE A 322 -15.01 16.24 -21.42
N ASN A 323 -16.19 16.27 -22.03
CA ASN A 323 -17.53 16.01 -21.48
C ASN A 323 -17.66 16.08 -19.94
N GLY A 324 -17.97 17.27 -19.43
CA GLY A 324 -18.57 17.45 -18.11
C GLY A 324 -17.63 17.55 -16.90
N ALA A 325 -16.31 17.47 -17.07
CA ALA A 325 -15.35 17.68 -15.97
C ALA A 325 -14.85 19.13 -15.92
N PRO A 326 -14.68 19.75 -14.72
CA PRO A 326 -14.06 21.07 -14.62
C PRO A 326 -12.59 21.01 -15.07
N CYS A 327 -12.21 21.94 -15.95
CA CYS A 327 -10.87 22.03 -16.50
C CYS A 327 -9.94 22.60 -15.41
N TYR A 328 -9.00 21.79 -14.90
CA TYR A 328 -7.96 22.29 -14.00
C TYR A 328 -6.80 22.85 -14.83
N PRO A 329 -6.20 24.00 -14.45
CA PRO A 329 -4.99 24.46 -15.08
C PRO A 329 -3.91 23.39 -14.86
N ALA A 330 -3.21 23.02 -15.93
CA ALA A 330 -1.99 22.26 -15.81
C ALA A 330 -1.01 23.11 -14.98
N ALA A 331 -0.93 22.85 -13.68
CA ALA A 331 0.02 23.50 -12.79
C ALA A 331 1.42 22.89 -13.02
N TYR A 332 1.93 23.02 -14.24
CA TYR A 332 3.36 22.91 -14.52
C TYR A 332 4.01 24.26 -14.21
N THR A 333 4.10 24.60 -12.92
CA THR A 333 4.94 25.72 -12.51
C THR A 333 6.38 25.24 -12.46
N ILE A 334 7.08 25.31 -13.59
CA ILE A 334 8.54 25.19 -13.63
C ILE A 334 9.10 26.38 -12.85
N ARG A 335 9.47 26.16 -11.59
CA ARG A 335 10.20 27.13 -10.79
C ARG A 335 11.56 27.32 -11.45
N ARG A 336 11.77 28.44 -12.15
CA ARG A 336 13.09 28.84 -12.67
C ARG A 336 14.10 28.79 -11.53
N MET A 337 15.05 27.87 -11.57
CA MET A 337 16.32 28.09 -10.88
C MET A 337 16.98 29.27 -11.58
N ARG A 338 17.11 30.40 -10.87
CA ARG A 338 18.03 31.46 -11.28
C ARG A 338 19.42 31.03 -10.84
N HIS A 339 20.36 31.22 -11.77
CA HIS A 339 21.80 31.03 -11.64
C HIS A 339 22.40 31.69 -10.40
#